data_AF-A0A950T1Z1-F1
#
_entry.id   AF-A0A950T1Z1-F1
#
_cell.length_a   1.000
_cell.length_b   1.000
_cell.length_c   1.000
_cell.angle_alpha   90.00
_cell.angle_beta   90.00
_cell.angle_gamma   90.00
#
_symmetry.space_group_name_H-M   'P 1'
#
loop_
_entity.id
_entity.type
_entity.pdbx_description
1 polymer ?
#
loop_
_entity_poly.entity_id
_entity_poly.type
_entity_poly.pdbx_seq_one_letter_code
_entity_poly.pdbx_strand_id
1 'polypeptide(L)' 'ERMIQHALQIGANAIIGVRYDATEISSGVTEVLCYGTAVVVEAAPQ' A
#
# COMPACT_ATOMS: atom_id res chain seq x y z
N GLU A 1 -0.39 3.25 -7.90
CA GLU A 1 0.71 4.17 -7.51
C GLU A 1 0.42 5.02 -6.27
N ARG A 2 -0.80 5.55 -6.05
CA ARG A 2 -1.13 6.44 -4.91
C ARG A 2 -0.59 5.99 -3.54
N MET A 3 -0.77 4.71 -3.18
CA MET A 3 -0.25 4.14 -1.93
C MET A 3 1.28 4.29 -1.78
N ILE A 4 2.02 4.04 -2.86
CA ILE A 4 3.48 4.11 -2.88
C ILE A 4 3.93 5.56 -2.71
N GLN A 5 3.31 6.49 -3.44
CA GLN A 5 3.63 7.91 -3.34
C GLN A 5 3.38 8.45 -1.92
N HIS A 6 2.28 8.05 -1.28
CA HIS A 6 2.02 8.44 0.10
C HIS A 6 3.06 7.88 1.07
N ALA A 7 3.46 6.60 0.91
CA ALA A 7 4.52 5.99 1.72
C ALA A 7 5.87 6.73 1.55
N LEU A 8 6.23 7.10 0.33
CA LEU A 8 7.44 7.87 0.04
C LEU A 8 7.40 9.27 0.66
N GLN A 9 6.25 9.96 0.61
CA GLN A 9 6.06 11.29 1.19
C GLN A 9 6.28 11.33 2.70
N ILE A 10 6.02 10.21 3.39
CA ILE A 10 6.25 10.07 4.83
C ILE A 10 7.59 9.39 5.16
N GLY A 11 8.48 9.22 4.18
CA GLY A 11 9.85 8.74 4.36
C GLY A 11 10.00 7.22 4.52
N ALA A 12 8.99 6.43 4.18
CA ALA A 12 9.09 4.98 4.24
C ALA A 12 9.97 4.42 3.11
N ASN A 13 10.69 3.32 3.39
CA ASN A 13 11.49 2.59 2.41
C ASN A 13 10.88 1.24 2.00
N ALA A 14 9.80 0.83 2.66
CA ALA A 14 9.05 -0.38 2.34
C ALA A 14 7.57 -0.26 2.74
N ILE A 15 6.74 -1.14 2.19
CA ILE A 15 5.33 -1.31 2.57
C ILE A 15 5.11 -2.78 2.88
N ILE A 16 4.63 -3.08 4.09
CA ILE A 16 4.34 -4.46 4.53
C ILE A 16 2.83 -4.67 4.67
N GLY A 17 2.41 -5.94 4.65
CA GLY A 17 1.00 -6.29 4.77
C GLY A 17 0.13 -5.75 3.64
N VAL A 18 0.70 -5.61 2.43
CA VAL A 18 -0.01 -5.06 1.27
C VAL A 18 -1.25 -5.90 0.95
N ARG A 19 -2.35 -5.20 0.67
CA ARG A 19 -3.60 -5.77 0.16
C ARG A 19 -4.06 -4.97 -1.04
N TYR A 20 -4.56 -5.70 -2.02
CA TYR A 20 -5.23 -5.19 -3.20
C TYR A 20 -6.62 -5.78 -3.19
N ASP A 21 -7.63 -4.92 -3.16
CA ASP A 21 -9.03 -5.31 -3.19
C ASP A 21 -9.72 -4.64 -4.39
N ALA A 22 -10.64 -5.37 -5.00
CA ALA A 22 -11.49 -4.90 -6.07
C ALA A 22 -12.92 -5.37 -5.80
N THR A 23 -13.81 -4.42 -5.55
CA THR A 23 -15.21 -4.69 -5.21
C THR A 23 -16.13 -3.96 -6.19
N GLU A 24 -17.09 -4.67 -6.77
CA GLU A 24 -18.15 -4.03 -7.56
C GLU A 24 -19.13 -3.34 -6.60
N ILE A 25 -19.22 -2.02 -6.70
CA ILE A 25 -20.06 -1.19 -5.82
C ILE A 25 -21.39 -0.79 -6.48
N SER A 26 -21.46 -0.87 -7.81
CA SER A 26 -22.68 -0.76 -8.60
C SER A 26 -22.43 -1.35 -10.00
N SER A 27 -23.49 -1.56 -10.79
CA SER A 27 -23.41 -2.18 -12.11
C SER A 27 -22.33 -1.52 -12.98
N GLY A 28 -21.25 -2.25 -13.25
CA GLY A 28 -20.14 -1.78 -14.09
C GLY A 28 -19.20 -0.78 -13.41
N VAL A 29 -19.31 -0.56 -12.10
CA VAL A 29 -18.41 0.29 -11.30
C VAL A 29 -17.68 -0.57 -10.28
N THR A 30 -16.37 -0.70 -10.48
CA THR A 30 -15.48 -1.40 -9.54
C THR A 30 -14.65 -0.39 -8.77
N GLU A 31 -14.76 -0.43 -7.44
CA GLU A 31 -13.81 0.22 -6.57
C GLU A 31 -12.53 -0.63 -6.47
N VAL A 32 -11.37 0.02 -6.54
CA VAL A 32 -10.07 -0.60 -6.35
C VAL A 32 -9.36 0.07 -5.18
N LEU A 33 -9.00 -0.72 -4.18
CA LEU A 33 -8.31 -0.28 -2.98
C LEU A 33 -6.94 -0.94 -2.87
N CYS A 34 -5.91 -0.14 -2.64
CA CYS A 34 -4.56 -0.61 -2.35
C CYS A 34 -4.10 -0.01 -1.02
N TYR A 35 -3.79 -0.85 -0.03
CA TYR A 35 -3.36 -0.40 1.29
C TYR A 35 -2.34 -1.35 1.90
N GLY A 36 -1.63 -0.86 2.91
CA GLY A 36 -0.58 -1.56 3.64
C GLY A 36 0.01 -0.66 4.71
N THR A 37 1.03 -1.14 5.41
CA THR A 37 1.75 -0.38 6.44
C THR A 37 3.06 0.12 5.88
N ALA A 38 3.22 1.45 5.81
CA ALA A 38 4.47 2.09 5.43
C ALA A 38 5.48 1.95 6.59
N VAL A 39 6.68 1.46 6.29
CA VAL A 39 7.72 1.18 7.30
C VAL A 39 9.09 1.65 6.82
N VAL A 40 9.98 1.91 7.77
CA VAL A 40 11.41 2.02 7.54
C VAL A 40 12.06 0.77 8.11
N VAL A 41 12.67 -0.04 7.25
CA VAL A 41 13.38 -1.25 7.65
C VAL A 41 14.89 -1.09 7.49
N GLU A 42 15.64 -1.77 8.33
CA GLU A 42 17.10 -1.93 8.23
C GLU A 42 17.46 -3.41 8.20
N ALA A 43 18.67 -3.73 7.74
CA ALA A 43 19.15 -5.11 7.76
C ALA A 43 19.28 -5.58 9.21
N ALA A 44 18.84 -6.80 9.49
CA ALA A 44 19.05 -7.39 10.80
C ALA A 44 20.55 -7.51 11.11
N PRO A 45 21.00 -7.23 12.35
CA PRO A 45 22.35 -7.55 12.77
C PRO A 45 22.63 -9.04 12.56
N GLN A 46 23.87 -9.38 12.17
CA GLN A 46 24.32 -10.77 12.09
C GLN A 46 24.54 -11.38 13.47
#